data_AF-A0A562PRJ6-F1
#
_entry.id   AF-A0A562PRJ6-F1
#
_cell.length_a   1.000
_cell.length_b   1.000
_cell.length_c   1.000
_cell.angle_alpha   90.00
_cell.angle_beta   90.00
_cell.angle_gamma   90.00
#
_symmetry.space_group_name_H-M   'P 1'
#
loop_
_entity.id
_entity.type
_entity.pdbx_description
1 polymer ?
#
loop_
_entity_poly.entity_id
_entity_poly.type
_entity_poly.pdbx_seq_one_letter_code
_entity_poly.pdbx_strand_id
1 'polypeptide(L)'
;MNIVCIAWGSLLWQPGPLKLASGWHPGGPLLPLEFVRDSDDSAELALALCPGAAPVPTYWAYLDTGDLDTARAMLRQREKITPGRPEWVGSIPSELASGEQATVAAWLRARSIDAAVWTALPPKFDGVDGRVPSGAEVLAFLAGLEGETRQAAEHYIRRTPPHVDTRYRRLIEACLGWRPLREAAVTRMR
;
A
#
# COMPACT_ATOMS: atom_id res chain seq x y z
N MET A 1 8.44 -17.70 -14.35
CA MET A 1 7.15 -17.45 -13.68
C MET A 1 6.65 -16.08 -14.08
N ASN A 2 5.35 -15.87 -14.25
CA ASN A 2 4.77 -14.53 -14.34
C ASN A 2 4.50 -13.99 -12.92
N ILE A 3 5.30 -13.03 -12.49
CA ILE A 3 5.28 -12.49 -11.13
C ILE A 3 4.69 -11.08 -11.16
N VAL A 4 3.83 -10.76 -10.19
CA VAL A 4 3.25 -9.42 -10.05
C VAL A 4 3.61 -8.78 -8.72
N CYS A 5 3.65 -7.45 -8.69
CA CYS A 5 3.60 -6.68 -7.46
C CYS A 5 2.18 -6.15 -7.26
N ILE A 6 1.61 -6.32 -6.07
CA ILE A 6 0.33 -5.73 -5.66
C ILE A 6 0.61 -4.47 -4.85
N ALA A 7 -0.12 -3.39 -5.13
CA ALA A 7 0.12 -2.07 -4.53
C ALA A 7 -1.18 -1.27 -4.33
N TRP A 8 -1.11 -0.27 -3.44
CA TRP A 8 -2.25 0.59 -3.10
C TRP A 8 -1.87 2.03 -2.71
N GLY A 9 -0.57 2.33 -2.55
CA GLY A 9 -0.07 3.63 -2.12
C GLY A 9 1.09 4.12 -2.98
N SER A 10 2.16 4.59 -2.34
CA SER A 10 3.30 5.27 -2.99
C SER A 10 3.95 4.51 -4.15
N LEU A 11 3.95 3.16 -4.11
CA LEU A 11 4.42 2.32 -5.21
C LEU A 11 3.79 2.67 -6.57
N LEU A 12 2.53 3.12 -6.58
CA LEU A 12 1.79 3.46 -7.79
C LEU A 12 2.37 4.65 -8.56
N TRP A 13 3.05 5.56 -7.87
CA TRP A 13 3.64 6.76 -8.47
C TRP A 13 5.14 6.93 -8.22
N GLN A 14 5.72 6.11 -7.35
CA GLN A 14 7.14 6.04 -7.05
C GLN A 14 7.54 4.57 -6.88
N PRO A 15 7.66 3.79 -7.98
CA PRO A 15 8.05 2.38 -7.91
C PRO A 15 9.52 2.18 -7.49
N GLY A 16 10.36 3.22 -7.63
CA GLY A 16 11.77 3.18 -7.26
C GLY A 16 12.53 2.05 -7.99
N PRO A 17 13.20 1.13 -7.27
CA PRO A 17 13.97 0.05 -7.89
C PRO A 17 13.12 -1.10 -8.45
N LEU A 18 11.79 -1.09 -8.28
CA LEU A 18 10.92 -2.10 -8.89
C LEU A 18 10.99 -2.00 -10.40
N LYS A 19 11.53 -3.04 -11.04
CA LYS A 19 11.51 -3.19 -12.49
C LYS A 19 10.15 -3.73 -12.90
N LEU A 20 9.33 -2.88 -13.51
CA LEU A 20 7.99 -3.24 -13.98
C LEU A 20 8.05 -3.69 -15.44
N ALA A 21 7.37 -4.78 -15.76
CA ALA A 21 7.13 -5.27 -17.12
C ALA A 21 5.76 -4.83 -17.67
N SER A 22 4.95 -4.14 -16.86
CA SER A 22 3.67 -3.56 -17.27
C SER A 22 3.36 -2.29 -16.47
N GLY A 23 2.26 -1.63 -16.81
CA GLY A 23 1.71 -0.55 -16.01
C GLY A 23 0.94 -1.11 -14.82
N TRP A 24 0.53 -0.22 -13.91
CA TRP A 24 -0.38 -0.62 -12.84
C TRP A 24 -1.79 -0.79 -13.38
N HIS A 25 -2.30 -2.02 -13.24
CA HIS A 25 -3.64 -2.42 -13.59
C HIS A 25 -4.54 -2.34 -12.35
N PRO A 26 -5.76 -1.77 -12.46
CA PRO A 26 -6.76 -1.90 -11.41
C PRO A 26 -7.25 -3.35 -11.28
N GLY A 27 -7.97 -3.64 -10.20
CA GLY A 27 -8.61 -4.95 -10.02
C GLY A 27 -7.67 -6.02 -9.47
N GLY A 28 -6.74 -5.62 -8.60
CA GLY A 28 -6.02 -6.51 -7.70
C GLY A 28 -6.94 -7.17 -6.66
N PRO A 29 -6.40 -8.03 -5.77
CA PRO A 29 -7.19 -8.63 -4.71
C PRO A 29 -7.78 -7.56 -3.79
N LEU A 30 -8.97 -7.81 -3.24
CA LEU A 30 -9.54 -6.95 -2.21
C LEU A 30 -8.81 -7.19 -0.89
N LEU A 31 -8.12 -6.18 -0.36
CA LEU A 31 -7.33 -6.29 0.87
C LEU A 31 -7.84 -5.34 1.95
N PRO A 32 -7.77 -5.73 3.24
CA PRO A 32 -8.19 -4.86 4.34
C PRO A 32 -7.11 -3.79 4.55
N LEU A 33 -7.33 -2.61 3.97
CA LEU A 33 -6.39 -1.49 4.01
C LEU A 33 -6.99 -0.30 4.74
N GLU A 34 -6.15 0.44 5.47
CA GLU A 34 -6.54 1.69 6.10
C GLU A 34 -5.35 2.65 6.23
N PHE A 35 -5.61 3.96 6.35
CA PHE A 35 -4.60 4.98 6.61
C PHE A 35 -4.13 4.93 8.07
N VAL A 36 -3.18 4.04 8.35
CA VAL A 36 -2.79 3.65 9.73
C VAL A 36 -1.28 3.52 9.91
N ARG A 37 -0.48 4.03 8.98
CA ARG A 37 0.98 3.96 9.06
C ARG A 37 1.61 5.34 8.89
N ASP A 38 2.04 5.96 9.97
CA ASP A 38 2.90 7.14 9.89
C ASP A 38 4.33 6.75 9.45
N SER A 39 5.05 7.70 8.87
CA SER A 39 6.43 7.52 8.44
C SER A 39 7.40 8.06 9.50
N ASP A 40 8.57 7.44 9.62
CA ASP A 40 9.65 7.99 10.48
C ASP A 40 10.30 9.22 9.84
N ASP A 41 10.30 9.28 8.49
CA ASP A 41 11.03 10.26 7.70
C ASP A 41 10.13 11.43 7.24
N SER A 42 8.81 11.35 7.45
CA SER A 42 7.84 12.32 6.91
C SER A 42 6.52 12.34 7.68
N ALA A 43 5.77 13.43 7.58
CA ALA A 43 4.42 13.54 8.14
C ALA A 43 3.31 12.80 7.35
N GLU A 44 3.68 12.00 6.36
CA GLU A 44 2.73 11.23 5.56
C GLU A 44 2.07 10.13 6.41
N LEU A 45 0.74 10.01 6.25
CA LEU A 45 -0.02 8.87 6.75
C LEU A 45 -0.32 7.95 5.58
N ALA A 46 0.31 6.78 5.59
CA ALA A 46 0.25 5.79 4.53
C ALA A 46 -0.80 4.69 4.80
N LEU A 47 -1.21 4.04 3.71
CA LEU A 47 -2.05 2.85 3.75
C LEU A 47 -1.23 1.62 4.14
N ALA A 48 -1.73 0.85 5.09
CA ALA A 48 -1.18 -0.44 5.48
C ALA A 48 -2.27 -1.51 5.61
N LEU A 49 -1.86 -2.78 5.63
CA LEU A 49 -2.77 -3.88 5.95
C LEU A 49 -3.28 -3.71 7.38
N CYS A 50 -4.60 -3.61 7.53
CA CYS A 50 -5.27 -3.35 8.78
C CYS A 50 -6.34 -4.43 9.01
N PRO A 51 -6.02 -5.52 9.73
CA PRO A 51 -7.00 -6.55 10.07
C PRO A 51 -8.28 -5.96 10.67
N GLY A 52 -9.43 -6.39 10.16
CA GLY A 52 -10.74 -5.86 10.57
C GLY A 52 -11.23 -4.64 9.80
N ALA A 53 -10.41 -4.01 8.96
CA ALA A 53 -10.87 -3.01 8.01
C ALA A 53 -11.69 -3.65 6.88
N ALA A 54 -12.60 -2.87 6.28
CA ALA A 54 -13.33 -3.31 5.10
C ALA A 54 -12.36 -3.53 3.93
N PRO A 55 -12.46 -4.67 3.20
CA PRO A 55 -11.61 -4.89 2.04
C PRO A 55 -11.86 -3.86 0.93
N VAL A 56 -10.79 -3.30 0.38
CA VAL A 56 -10.83 -2.32 -0.71
C VAL A 56 -9.99 -2.83 -1.90
N PRO A 57 -10.29 -2.39 -3.14
CA PRO A 57 -9.52 -2.81 -4.31
C PRO A 57 -8.09 -2.32 -4.25
N THR A 58 -7.20 -3.14 -4.82
CA THR A 58 -5.78 -2.84 -5.00
C THR A 58 -5.43 -2.78 -6.49
N TYR A 59 -4.20 -2.38 -6.78
CA TYR A 59 -3.58 -2.45 -8.09
C TYR A 59 -2.56 -3.56 -8.15
N TRP A 60 -2.17 -3.90 -9.37
CA TRP A 60 -1.09 -4.84 -9.61
C TRP A 60 -0.34 -4.51 -10.90
N ALA A 61 0.93 -4.89 -10.99
CA ALA A 61 1.75 -4.77 -12.20
C ALA A 61 2.65 -6.00 -12.34
N TYR A 62 2.92 -6.45 -13.56
CA TYR A 62 3.93 -7.46 -13.81
C TYR A 62 5.32 -6.92 -13.48
N LEU A 63 6.15 -7.76 -12.89
CA LEU A 63 7.55 -7.48 -12.64
C LEU A 63 8.40 -8.02 -13.80
N ASP A 64 9.47 -7.29 -14.12
CA ASP A 64 10.50 -7.70 -15.08
C ASP A 64 11.49 -8.66 -14.42
N THR A 65 10.96 -9.77 -13.91
CA THR A 65 11.72 -10.90 -13.37
C THR A 65 10.87 -12.16 -13.37
N GLY A 66 11.51 -13.29 -13.68
CA GLY A 66 10.91 -14.62 -13.53
C GLY A 66 11.21 -15.29 -12.19
N ASP A 67 11.96 -14.62 -11.31
CA ASP A 67 12.47 -15.14 -10.02
C ASP A 67 11.84 -14.40 -8.82
N LEU A 68 11.27 -15.16 -7.88
CA LEU A 68 10.52 -14.62 -6.75
C LEU A 68 11.42 -14.00 -5.69
N ASP A 69 12.63 -14.51 -5.50
CA ASP A 69 13.57 -13.94 -4.53
C ASP A 69 14.08 -12.57 -5.01
N THR A 70 14.32 -12.43 -6.32
CA THR A 70 14.58 -11.14 -6.95
C THR A 70 13.40 -10.18 -6.78
N ALA A 71 12.16 -10.64 -6.97
CA ALA A 71 10.97 -9.82 -6.74
C ALA A 71 10.86 -9.33 -5.29
N ARG A 72 11.07 -10.22 -4.31
CA ARG A 72 11.12 -9.88 -2.88
C ARG A 72 12.22 -8.87 -2.59
N ALA A 73 13.42 -9.07 -3.15
CA ALA A 73 14.55 -8.17 -2.95
C ALA A 73 14.29 -6.76 -3.50
N MET A 74 13.69 -6.64 -4.69
CA MET A 74 13.32 -5.33 -5.26
C MET A 74 12.31 -4.61 -4.36
N LEU A 75 11.26 -5.30 -3.91
CA LEU A 75 10.26 -4.70 -3.03
C LEU A 75 10.85 -4.33 -1.67
N ARG A 76 11.66 -5.22 -1.07
CA ARG A 76 12.39 -4.98 0.18
C ARG A 76 13.25 -3.72 0.09
N GLN A 77 14.00 -3.56 -1.01
CA GLN A 77 14.83 -2.38 -1.26
C GLN A 77 13.96 -1.12 -1.40
N ARG A 78 12.84 -1.21 -2.13
CA ARG A 78 11.93 -0.08 -2.33
C ARG A 78 11.34 0.42 -1.01
N GLU A 79 10.92 -0.50 -0.15
CA GLU A 79 10.26 -0.22 1.13
C GLU A 79 11.26 -0.02 2.28
N LYS A 80 12.58 -0.05 1.99
CA LYS A 80 13.66 0.03 2.99
C LYS A 80 13.52 -1.00 4.13
N ILE A 81 12.98 -2.18 3.82
CA ILE A 81 12.75 -3.24 4.82
C ILE A 81 14.08 -3.90 5.20
N THR A 82 14.34 -3.98 6.51
CA THR A 82 15.56 -4.60 7.03
C THR A 82 15.55 -6.12 6.78
N PRO A 83 16.73 -6.75 6.56
CA PRO A 83 16.80 -8.20 6.33
C PRO A 83 16.22 -9.05 7.47
N GLY A 84 16.19 -8.53 8.70
CA GLY A 84 15.62 -9.21 9.86
C GLY A 84 14.10 -9.19 9.95
N ARG A 85 13.42 -8.62 8.95
CA ARG A 85 11.95 -8.53 8.87
C ARG A 85 11.40 -9.07 7.53
N PRO A 86 11.72 -10.32 7.14
CA PRO A 86 11.23 -10.90 5.89
C PRO A 86 9.70 -10.96 5.81
N GLU A 87 9.02 -11.02 6.95
CA GLU A 87 7.56 -11.02 7.07
C GLU A 87 6.90 -9.72 6.59
N TRP A 88 7.66 -8.62 6.48
CA TRP A 88 7.15 -7.34 5.94
C TRP A 88 7.12 -7.30 4.41
N VAL A 89 7.61 -8.36 3.75
CA VAL A 89 7.44 -8.59 2.32
C VAL A 89 6.51 -9.78 2.15
N GLY A 90 5.23 -9.50 1.94
CA GLY A 90 4.25 -10.54 1.62
C GLY A 90 4.56 -11.16 0.26
N SER A 91 4.40 -12.48 0.14
CA SER A 91 4.60 -13.17 -1.14
C SER A 91 3.77 -14.44 -1.26
N ILE A 92 3.52 -14.85 -2.50
CA ILE A 92 3.01 -16.19 -2.83
C ILE A 92 3.88 -16.76 -3.96
N PRO A 93 4.36 -18.02 -3.83
CA PRO A 93 4.32 -18.85 -2.62
C PRO A 93 5.14 -18.26 -1.46
N SER A 94 4.80 -18.63 -0.22
CA SER A 94 5.52 -18.24 1.01
C SER A 94 5.36 -19.32 2.08
N GLU A 95 6.39 -19.50 2.91
CA GLU A 95 6.33 -20.37 4.10
C GLU A 95 5.84 -19.63 5.35
N LEU A 96 5.96 -18.30 5.37
CA LEU A 96 5.39 -17.46 6.40
C LEU A 96 3.90 -17.35 6.15
N ALA A 97 3.06 -17.61 7.16
CA ALA A 97 1.61 -17.44 7.04
C ALA A 97 1.19 -15.99 7.35
N SER A 98 0.27 -15.43 6.55
CA SER A 98 -0.34 -14.13 6.78
C SER A 98 -1.82 -14.14 6.38
N GLY A 99 -2.63 -13.26 7.00
CA GLY A 99 -4.09 -13.31 6.91
C GLY A 99 -4.65 -13.09 5.50
N GLU A 100 -3.92 -12.37 4.66
CA GLU A 100 -4.29 -12.02 3.29
C GLU A 100 -3.94 -13.10 2.25
N GLN A 101 -3.13 -14.10 2.60
CA GLN A 101 -2.62 -15.08 1.63
C GLN A 101 -3.72 -15.85 0.93
N ALA A 102 -4.76 -16.28 1.65
CA ALA A 102 -5.86 -17.01 1.04
C ALA A 102 -6.54 -16.18 -0.06
N THR A 103 -6.74 -14.89 0.19
CA THR A 103 -7.36 -13.94 -0.74
C THR A 103 -6.45 -13.69 -1.95
N VAL A 104 -5.16 -13.44 -1.73
CA VAL A 104 -4.19 -13.23 -2.81
C VAL A 104 -4.02 -14.51 -3.64
N ALA A 105 -3.92 -15.68 -3.01
CA ALA A 105 -3.80 -16.97 -3.69
C ALA A 105 -5.01 -17.26 -4.58
N ALA A 106 -6.22 -17.01 -4.08
CA ALA A 106 -7.44 -17.18 -4.85
C ALA A 106 -7.48 -16.24 -6.07
N TRP A 107 -7.09 -14.98 -5.87
CA TRP A 107 -7.02 -13.99 -6.94
C TRP A 107 -5.98 -14.36 -8.01
N LEU A 108 -4.80 -14.86 -7.61
CA LEU A 108 -3.75 -15.33 -8.51
C LEU A 108 -4.22 -16.50 -9.37
N ARG A 109 -4.84 -17.53 -8.75
CA ARG A 109 -5.39 -18.69 -9.46
C ARG A 109 -6.43 -18.29 -10.50
N ALA A 110 -7.33 -17.37 -10.15
CA ALA A 110 -8.37 -16.88 -11.05
C ALA A 110 -7.82 -16.12 -12.28
N ARG A 111 -6.56 -15.69 -12.25
CA ARG A 111 -5.88 -14.93 -13.32
C ARG A 111 -4.74 -15.67 -13.99
N SER A 112 -4.46 -16.91 -13.57
CA SER A 112 -3.31 -17.69 -14.08
C SER A 112 -1.97 -16.93 -13.93
N ILE A 113 -1.78 -16.29 -12.76
CA ILE A 113 -0.52 -15.65 -12.37
C ILE A 113 0.20 -16.56 -11.36
N ASP A 114 1.48 -16.82 -11.60
CA ASP A 114 2.27 -17.78 -10.83
C ASP A 114 2.59 -17.30 -9.40
N ALA A 115 2.89 -16.01 -9.25
CA ALA A 115 3.37 -15.46 -7.98
C ALA A 115 3.06 -13.98 -7.80
N ALA A 116 3.05 -13.54 -6.53
CA ALA A 116 2.93 -12.14 -6.18
C ALA A 116 3.88 -11.74 -5.05
N VAL A 117 4.20 -10.45 -5.00
CA VAL A 117 4.77 -9.76 -3.83
C VAL A 117 3.96 -8.52 -3.48
N TRP A 118 3.89 -8.16 -2.20
CA TRP A 118 3.24 -6.94 -1.72
C TRP A 118 3.85 -6.47 -0.41
N THR A 119 3.66 -5.18 -0.11
CA THR A 119 4.17 -4.59 1.13
C THR A 119 3.31 -5.05 2.30
N ALA A 120 3.91 -5.73 3.27
CA ALA A 120 3.24 -6.23 4.47
C ALA A 120 3.76 -5.54 5.75
N LEU A 121 4.15 -4.26 5.62
CA LEU A 121 4.49 -3.42 6.76
C LEU A 121 3.29 -3.31 7.71
N PRO A 122 3.48 -3.48 9.03
CA PRO A 122 2.38 -3.37 9.98
C PRO A 122 1.87 -1.93 10.04
N PRO A 123 0.66 -1.72 10.58
CA PRO A 123 0.26 -0.41 11.10
C PRO A 123 1.34 0.17 12.01
N LYS A 124 1.50 1.48 12.00
CA LYS A 124 2.41 2.20 12.90
C LYS A 124 1.81 3.57 13.15
N PHE A 125 1.77 3.97 14.41
CA PHE A 125 1.28 5.30 14.73
C PHE A 125 1.90 5.79 16.02
N ASP A 126 2.36 7.04 16.01
CA ASP A 126 3.01 7.68 17.15
C ASP A 126 4.27 6.91 17.60
N GLY A 127 5.05 6.45 16.62
CA GLY A 127 6.29 5.70 16.83
C GLY A 127 6.12 4.26 17.35
N VAL A 128 4.88 3.75 17.43
CA VAL A 128 4.60 2.39 17.92
C VAL A 128 4.19 1.46 16.78
N ASP A 129 5.06 0.49 16.44
CA ASP A 129 4.75 -0.56 15.47
C ASP A 129 3.59 -1.46 15.95
N GLY A 130 2.71 -1.82 15.03
CA GLY A 130 1.50 -2.61 15.28
C GLY A 130 0.34 -1.82 15.87
N ARG A 131 0.53 -0.55 16.24
CA ARG A 131 -0.54 0.31 16.76
C ARG A 131 -1.44 0.78 15.63
N VAL A 132 -2.74 0.52 15.75
CA VAL A 132 -3.78 1.01 14.85
C VAL A 132 -4.44 2.23 15.49
N PRO A 133 -4.34 3.44 14.92
CA PRO A 133 -5.04 4.60 15.43
C PRO A 133 -6.54 4.50 15.13
N SER A 134 -7.35 5.11 15.98
CA SER A 134 -8.75 5.38 15.70
C SER A 134 -8.91 6.48 14.63
N GLY A 135 -10.07 6.54 14.00
CA GLY A 135 -10.37 7.61 13.03
C GLY A 135 -10.30 9.01 13.64
N ALA A 136 -10.61 9.14 14.93
CA ALA A 136 -10.48 10.41 15.65
C ALA A 136 -9.03 10.83 15.83
N GLU A 137 -8.13 9.89 16.16
CA GLU A 137 -6.70 10.15 16.28
C GLU A 137 -6.07 10.50 14.93
N VAL A 138 -6.47 9.82 13.86
CA VAL A 138 -6.05 10.17 12.49
C VAL A 138 -6.46 11.59 12.13
N LEU A 139 -7.70 11.96 12.40
CA LEU A 139 -8.19 13.32 12.14
C LEU A 139 -7.45 14.37 12.98
N ALA A 140 -7.23 14.11 14.27
CA ALA A 140 -6.51 15.01 15.16
C ALA A 140 -5.06 15.21 14.70
N PHE A 141 -4.38 14.12 14.34
CA PHE A 141 -3.02 14.15 13.81
C PHE A 141 -2.94 15.00 12.53
N LEU A 142 -3.76 14.71 11.53
CA LEU A 142 -3.74 15.42 10.25
C LEU A 142 -4.17 16.89 10.37
N ALA A 143 -5.13 17.19 11.24
CA ALA A 143 -5.59 18.55 11.50
C ALA A 143 -4.50 19.41 12.17
N GLY A 144 -3.67 18.80 13.02
CA GLY A 144 -2.57 19.45 13.73
C GLY A 144 -1.30 19.68 12.90
N LEU A 145 -1.22 19.15 11.67
CA LEU A 145 -0.11 19.44 10.77
C LEU A 145 -0.21 20.86 10.20
N GLU A 146 0.95 21.51 10.04
CA GLU A 146 1.09 22.87 9.52
C GLU A 146 2.17 22.97 8.44
N GLY A 147 2.12 24.04 7.62
CA GLY A 147 3.16 24.31 6.63
C GLY A 147 3.42 23.14 5.66
N GLU A 148 4.70 22.82 5.46
CA GLU A 148 5.14 21.78 4.52
C GLU A 148 4.69 20.37 4.92
N THR A 149 4.61 20.06 6.21
CA THR A 149 4.21 18.73 6.68
C THR A 149 2.74 18.46 6.38
N ARG A 150 1.87 19.47 6.55
CA ARG A 150 0.46 19.39 6.13
C ARG A 150 0.33 19.19 4.63
N GLN A 151 1.08 19.96 3.84
CA GLN A 151 1.04 19.88 2.38
C GLN A 151 1.48 18.49 1.89
N ALA A 152 2.52 17.91 2.49
CA ALA A 152 2.98 16.57 2.16
C ALA A 152 1.93 15.50 2.49
N ALA A 153 1.39 15.52 3.71
CA ALA A 153 0.36 14.56 4.14
C ALA A 153 -0.91 14.66 3.29
N GLU A 154 -1.39 15.88 3.04
CA GLU A 154 -2.53 16.14 2.17
C GLU A 154 -2.26 15.63 0.75
N HIS A 155 -1.09 15.95 0.18
CA HIS A 155 -0.72 15.51 -1.16
C HIS A 155 -0.72 13.99 -1.27
N TYR A 156 -0.14 13.27 -0.30
CA TYR A 156 -0.11 11.81 -0.29
C TYR A 156 -1.52 11.20 -0.30
N ILE A 157 -2.39 11.63 0.62
CA ILE A 157 -3.76 11.11 0.75
C ILE A 157 -4.58 11.42 -0.51
N ARG A 158 -4.45 12.63 -1.04
CA ARG A 158 -5.19 13.06 -2.24
C ARG A 158 -4.65 12.41 -3.52
N ARG A 159 -3.36 12.05 -3.57
CA ARG A 159 -2.76 11.31 -4.70
C ARG A 159 -3.11 9.83 -4.69
N THR A 160 -3.47 9.28 -3.53
CA THR A 160 -3.92 7.90 -3.44
C THR A 160 -5.21 7.72 -4.26
N PRO A 161 -5.31 6.68 -5.13
CA PRO A 161 -6.41 6.57 -6.07
C PRO A 161 -7.80 6.46 -5.43
N PRO A 162 -8.86 7.01 -6.06
CA PRO A 162 -10.18 7.17 -5.45
C PRO A 162 -10.95 5.86 -5.18
N HIS A 163 -10.66 4.76 -5.90
CA HIS A 163 -11.31 3.47 -5.61
C HIS A 163 -10.70 2.78 -4.38
N VAL A 164 -9.55 3.24 -3.87
CA VAL A 164 -9.04 2.84 -2.55
C VAL A 164 -9.81 3.64 -1.49
N ASP A 165 -11.09 3.33 -1.38
CA ASP A 165 -12.09 4.07 -0.59
C ASP A 165 -12.25 3.46 0.80
N THR A 166 -11.31 3.80 1.69
CA THR A 166 -11.28 3.31 3.07
C THR A 166 -12.19 4.12 3.99
N ARG A 167 -12.45 3.62 5.20
CA ARG A 167 -13.27 4.35 6.17
C ARG A 167 -12.59 5.67 6.56
N TYR A 168 -11.28 5.66 6.82
CA TYR A 168 -10.59 6.89 7.22
C TYR A 168 -10.45 7.86 6.06
N ARG A 169 -10.33 7.42 4.80
CA ARG A 169 -10.43 8.32 3.65
C ARG A 169 -11.71 9.14 3.71
N ARG A 170 -12.87 8.48 3.86
CA ARG A 170 -14.17 9.17 3.90
C ARG A 170 -14.25 10.18 5.05
N LEU A 171 -13.70 9.85 6.21
CA LEU A 171 -13.61 10.78 7.35
C LEU A 171 -12.72 11.99 7.03
N ILE A 172 -11.54 11.75 6.47
CA ILE A 172 -10.58 12.79 6.08
C ILE A 172 -11.21 13.72 5.03
N GLU A 173 -11.90 13.17 4.03
CA GLU A 173 -12.62 13.96 3.02
C GLU A 173 -13.73 14.81 3.64
N ALA A 174 -14.51 14.24 4.56
CA ALA A 174 -15.62 14.93 5.21
C ALA A 174 -15.15 16.05 6.15
N CYS A 175 -14.07 15.83 6.91
CA CYS A 175 -13.62 16.75 7.95
C CYS A 175 -12.56 17.77 7.46
N LEU A 176 -11.67 17.37 6.55
CA LEU A 176 -10.55 18.20 6.08
C LEU A 176 -10.72 18.66 4.63
N GLY A 177 -11.68 18.11 3.89
CA GLY A 177 -11.89 18.46 2.47
C GLY A 177 -10.84 17.90 1.52
N TRP A 178 -9.98 16.99 1.99
CA TRP A 178 -8.86 16.41 1.23
C TRP A 178 -9.33 15.36 0.23
N ARG A 179 -9.97 15.83 -0.84
CA ARG A 179 -10.52 14.98 -1.91
C ARG A 179 -9.45 14.53 -2.91
N PRO A 180 -9.62 13.34 -3.53
CA PRO A 180 -8.68 12.82 -4.52
C PRO A 180 -8.34 13.83 -5.62
N LEU A 181 -7.06 13.86 -6.02
CA LEU A 181 -6.60 14.63 -7.17
C LEU A 181 -7.20 14.03 -8.45
N ARG A 182 -7.50 14.88 -9.44
CA ARG A 182 -8.00 14.41 -10.76
C ARG A 182 -7.06 13.39 -11.42
N GLU A 183 -5.75 13.56 -11.21
CA GLU A 183 -4.69 12.73 -11.78
C GLU A 183 -4.46 11.43 -10.99
N ALA A 184 -5.04 11.27 -9.80
CA ALA A 184 -4.88 10.08 -8.96
C ALA A 184 -5.45 8.81 -9.61
N ALA A 185 -6.31 8.93 -10.62
CA ALA A 185 -6.82 7.80 -11.39
C ALA A 185 -5.84 7.27 -12.46
N VAL A 186 -4.77 8.00 -12.75
CA VAL A 186 -3.91 7.76 -13.92
C VAL A 186 -2.60 7.10 -13.49
N THR A 187 -2.58 5.78 -13.44
CA THR A 187 -1.35 5.00 -13.34
C THR A 187 -0.69 4.87 -14.71
N ARG A 188 -0.28 6.00 -15.31
CA ARG A 188 0.40 5.97 -16.61
C ARG A 188 1.77 5.32 -16.47
N MET A 189 2.02 4.25 -17.24
CA MET A 189 3.34 4.06 -17.84
C MET A 189 3.60 5.26 -18.75
N ARG A 190 4.77 5.89 -18.60
CA ARG A 190 5.39 6.59 -19.72
C ARG A 190 6.33 5.63 -20.39
#